data_AF-A0A9W7C6J5-F1
#
_entry.id   AF-A0A9W7C6J5-F1
#
_cell.length_a   1.000
_cell.length_b   1.000
_cell.length_c   1.000
_cell.angle_alpha   90.00
_cell.angle_beta   90.00
_cell.angle_gamma   90.00
#
_symmetry.space_group_name_H-M   'P 1'
#
loop_
_entity.id
_entity.type
_entity.pdbx_description
1 polymer ?
#
loop_
_entity_poly.entity_id
_entity_poly.type
_entity_poly.pdbx_seq_one_letter_code
_entity_poly.pdbx_strand_id
1 'polypeptide(L)'
;MDKDDRVKAVKQLRARLMAQVKKLKGLKTRRQELLDENRELTIAIAKKRGETLHVKKPTGFRASGTAPSYSYASRQQRTSVHMNKIMAKKAEEDKAKAKQKAREQKAFGGGGRTAAGCGSGSPLFVASPAKKRFTLNRTSSSGSSGGGTVPPASPLMAAASPAKKRLTLNRTSSGAGAASGGGLLTEKKKIGGRYFPPGLKGGKEEREGEDDDDRKMPHNPDLVPPPVDAPAASVPVPKRPSMVKIPSVRGEKEEVMSLMPTTEKDLSMLTGMIELKNKINRIAATVLPEGLLEQDRFKSFKDLSEQDTDAKDLDDLFNEASDALPEFAELMRNIVVEFGIDPDVYPLVEGEKIVDHGFAFKGLTVAPLKGRERTEEKVKNEYDGNHLCMLDLVRCSIIVETEEQLAGVLEKMLAMGIVVRLKNRFANPLPTGIRDCLMNVRVSGHICEVQLHLAPIIKEKGAMHEFYNFFRDLYSGASESYAAIMDRVEALGSIGTEMGEGEGSVAWGITKLLKEGDLGRLRGLASLVGNRIGFGDEALELVVRKRVVEVFEEGKLLNPSILLFLHPNLN
;
A
#
# COMPACT_ATOMS: atom_id res chain seq x y z
N MET A 1 -32.83 -39.50 17.95
CA MET A 1 -32.02 -40.39 17.12
C MET A 1 -31.50 -41.50 17.99
N ASP A 2 -31.84 -42.72 17.60
CA ASP A 2 -31.24 -43.95 18.13
C ASP A 2 -29.72 -43.96 17.88
N LYS A 3 -29.00 -44.80 18.61
CA LYS A 3 -27.60 -45.17 18.34
C LYS A 3 -27.44 -45.65 16.89
N ASP A 4 -28.40 -46.39 16.36
CA ASP A 4 -28.37 -46.88 14.97
C ASP A 4 -28.59 -45.76 13.95
N ASP A 5 -29.48 -44.78 14.23
CA ASP A 5 -29.60 -43.56 13.42
C ASP A 5 -28.28 -42.79 13.38
N ARG A 6 -27.60 -42.66 14.53
CA ARG A 6 -26.30 -41.96 14.64
C ARG A 6 -25.23 -42.67 13.81
N VAL A 7 -25.14 -44.00 13.89
CA VAL A 7 -24.22 -44.81 13.07
C VAL A 7 -24.54 -44.66 11.57
N LYS A 8 -25.82 -44.63 11.19
CA LYS A 8 -26.28 -44.44 9.81
C LYS A 8 -25.92 -43.05 9.28
N ALA A 9 -26.12 -42.00 10.07
CA ALA A 9 -25.75 -40.62 9.74
C ALA A 9 -24.23 -40.46 9.56
N VAL A 10 -23.42 -41.01 10.46
CA VAL A 10 -21.94 -40.99 10.35
C VAL A 10 -21.46 -41.73 9.10
N LYS A 11 -22.05 -42.89 8.76
CA LYS A 11 -21.75 -43.61 7.51
C LYS A 11 -22.08 -42.76 6.26
N GLN A 12 -23.23 -42.08 6.24
CA GLN A 12 -23.60 -41.18 5.14
C GLN A 12 -22.66 -39.97 5.03
N LEU A 13 -22.27 -39.37 6.15
CA LEU A 13 -21.34 -38.24 6.17
C LEU A 13 -19.95 -38.65 5.63
N ARG A 14 -19.43 -39.80 6.09
CA ARG A 14 -18.16 -40.37 5.59
C ARG A 14 -18.21 -40.67 4.09
N ALA A 15 -19.32 -41.19 3.58
CA ALA A 15 -19.50 -41.42 2.14
C ALA A 15 -19.49 -40.11 1.32
N ARG A 16 -20.16 -39.06 1.80
CA ARG A 16 -20.13 -37.72 1.17
C ARG A 16 -18.72 -37.11 1.17
N LEU A 17 -18.00 -37.22 2.28
CA LEU A 17 -16.62 -36.73 2.40
C LEU A 17 -15.68 -37.47 1.42
N MET A 18 -15.76 -38.80 1.35
CA MET A 18 -14.95 -39.60 0.41
C MET A 18 -15.25 -39.26 -1.06
N ALA A 19 -16.50 -38.96 -1.40
CA ALA A 19 -16.86 -38.48 -2.74
C ALA A 19 -16.26 -37.09 -3.06
N GLN A 20 -16.24 -36.17 -2.09
CA GLN A 20 -15.56 -34.88 -2.22
C GLN A 20 -14.04 -35.03 -2.36
N VAL A 21 -13.39 -35.88 -1.57
CA VAL A 21 -11.96 -36.19 -1.69
C VAL A 21 -11.63 -36.78 -3.06
N LYS A 22 -12.47 -37.68 -3.60
CA LYS A 22 -12.30 -38.21 -4.96
C LYS A 22 -12.42 -37.12 -6.03
N LYS A 23 -13.37 -36.18 -5.89
CA LYS A 23 -13.50 -35.00 -6.76
C LYS A 23 -12.27 -34.09 -6.69
N LEU A 24 -11.75 -33.83 -5.49
CA LEU A 24 -10.54 -33.01 -5.29
C LEU A 24 -9.28 -33.66 -5.88
N LYS A 25 -9.13 -35.00 -5.77
CA LYS A 25 -8.05 -35.73 -6.45
C LYS A 25 -8.14 -35.57 -7.97
N GLY A 26 -9.33 -35.72 -8.56
CA GLY A 26 -9.55 -35.45 -9.99
C GLY A 26 -9.21 -34.02 -10.41
N LEU A 27 -9.53 -33.01 -9.58
CA LEU A 27 -9.15 -31.62 -9.83
C LEU A 27 -7.64 -31.38 -9.73
N LYS A 28 -6.92 -32.07 -8.84
CA LYS A 28 -5.44 -32.04 -8.82
C LYS A 28 -4.85 -32.61 -10.11
N THR A 29 -5.36 -33.76 -10.58
CA THR A 29 -4.96 -34.33 -11.88
C THR A 29 -5.24 -33.36 -13.03
N ARG A 30 -6.46 -32.80 -13.12
CA ARG A 30 -6.81 -31.85 -14.20
C ARG A 30 -5.99 -30.56 -14.14
N ARG A 31 -5.59 -30.09 -12.95
CA ARG A 31 -4.67 -28.95 -12.79
C ARG A 31 -3.28 -29.29 -13.34
N GLN A 32 -2.79 -30.50 -13.12
CA GLN A 32 -1.49 -30.94 -13.66
C GLN A 32 -1.53 -31.04 -15.19
N GLU A 33 -2.56 -31.69 -15.74
CA GLU A 33 -2.81 -31.74 -17.20
C GLU A 33 -2.81 -30.33 -17.81
N LEU A 34 -3.51 -29.36 -17.21
CA LEU A 34 -3.54 -27.97 -17.68
C LEU A 34 -2.18 -27.26 -17.58
N LEU A 35 -1.32 -27.61 -16.62
CA LEU A 35 0.05 -27.06 -16.55
C LEU A 35 0.93 -27.64 -17.66
N ASP A 36 0.78 -28.93 -17.95
CA ASP A 36 1.52 -29.60 -19.02
C ASP A 36 1.03 -29.15 -20.42
N GLU A 37 -0.29 -28.98 -20.62
CA GLU A 37 -0.88 -28.34 -21.81
C GLU A 37 -0.32 -26.92 -22.04
N ASN A 38 -0.26 -26.07 -20.99
CA ASN A 38 0.32 -24.72 -21.08
C ASN A 38 1.83 -24.73 -21.37
N ARG A 39 2.56 -25.73 -20.86
CA ARG A 39 3.99 -25.89 -21.13
C ARG A 39 4.25 -26.23 -22.59
N GLU A 40 3.50 -27.16 -23.16
CA GLU A 40 3.59 -27.51 -24.59
C GLU A 40 3.21 -26.32 -25.49
N LEU A 41 2.16 -25.57 -25.14
CA LEU A 41 1.81 -24.32 -25.85
C LEU A 41 2.96 -23.29 -25.80
N THR A 42 3.62 -23.13 -24.65
CA THR A 42 4.77 -22.22 -24.49
C THR A 42 5.94 -22.65 -25.39
N ILE A 43 6.25 -23.94 -25.43
CA ILE A 43 7.30 -24.51 -26.32
C ILE A 43 6.93 -24.30 -27.80
N ALA A 44 5.67 -24.51 -28.17
CA ALA A 44 5.19 -24.31 -29.54
C ALA A 44 5.26 -22.83 -29.99
N ILE A 45 4.96 -21.89 -29.09
CA ILE A 45 5.08 -20.44 -29.35
C ILE A 45 6.54 -20.03 -29.54
N ALA A 46 7.45 -20.47 -28.65
CA ALA A 46 8.88 -20.17 -28.77
C ALA A 46 9.47 -20.72 -30.09
N LYS A 47 9.14 -21.96 -30.45
CA LYS A 47 9.52 -22.56 -31.75
C LYS A 47 9.05 -21.73 -32.94
N LYS A 48 7.81 -21.21 -32.91
CA LYS A 48 7.28 -20.33 -33.98
C LYS A 48 7.98 -18.97 -34.05
N ARG A 49 8.65 -18.53 -32.99
CA ARG A 49 9.40 -17.25 -32.94
C ARG A 49 10.90 -17.39 -33.21
N GLY A 50 11.40 -18.61 -33.41
CA GLY A 50 12.85 -18.86 -33.50
C GLY A 50 13.59 -18.79 -32.16
N GLU A 51 12.86 -18.71 -31.04
CA GLU A 51 13.43 -18.62 -29.70
C GLU A 51 13.89 -20.00 -29.20
N THR A 52 15.18 -20.16 -28.89
CA THR A 52 15.75 -21.40 -28.35
C THR A 52 15.62 -21.49 -26.82
N LEU A 53 14.43 -21.88 -26.35
CA LEU A 53 14.18 -22.14 -24.93
C LEU A 53 15.03 -23.30 -24.37
N HIS A 54 16.11 -22.98 -23.67
CA HIS A 54 16.90 -23.93 -22.87
C HIS A 54 16.16 -24.34 -21.58
N VAL A 55 15.14 -25.17 -21.71
CA VAL A 55 14.45 -25.77 -20.55
C VAL A 55 15.30 -26.92 -19.99
N LYS A 56 16.14 -26.63 -18.98
CA LYS A 56 16.78 -27.69 -18.19
C LYS A 56 15.71 -28.62 -17.63
N LYS A 57 15.79 -29.92 -17.97
CA LYS A 57 15.02 -30.96 -17.27
C LYS A 57 15.46 -30.95 -15.79
N PRO A 58 14.54 -31.14 -14.82
CA PRO A 58 14.95 -31.38 -13.44
C PRO A 58 15.64 -32.74 -13.38
N THR A 59 16.97 -32.73 -13.29
CA THR A 59 17.77 -33.93 -13.03
C THR A 59 17.54 -34.38 -11.59
N GLY A 60 17.49 -35.70 -11.37
CA GLY A 60 17.14 -36.29 -10.08
C GLY A 60 17.99 -35.74 -8.93
N PHE A 61 17.31 -35.43 -7.82
CA PHE A 61 17.91 -34.82 -6.63
C PHE A 61 18.84 -35.83 -5.95
N ARG A 62 20.15 -35.73 -6.20
CA ARG A 62 21.17 -36.48 -5.45
C ARG A 62 21.57 -35.62 -4.25
N ALA A 63 21.44 -36.17 -3.05
CA ALA A 63 21.74 -35.44 -1.82
C ALA A 63 23.26 -35.22 -1.67
N SER A 64 23.70 -34.00 -1.97
CA SER A 64 24.98 -33.44 -1.51
C SER A 64 24.69 -32.09 -0.87
N GLY A 65 25.01 -31.96 0.42
CA GLY A 65 24.53 -30.84 1.23
C GLY A 65 25.24 -29.52 0.97
N THR A 66 24.58 -28.63 0.24
CA THR A 66 24.63 -27.15 0.38
C THR A 66 23.38 -26.60 -0.30
N ALA A 67 22.52 -25.90 0.45
CA ALA A 67 21.27 -25.36 -0.09
C ALA A 67 21.51 -24.02 -0.81
N PRO A 68 21.11 -23.85 -2.08
CA PRO A 68 21.09 -22.54 -2.72
C PRO A 68 19.85 -21.77 -2.26
N SER A 69 20.06 -20.66 -1.57
CA SER A 69 19.00 -19.79 -1.04
C SER A 69 18.43 -18.81 -2.09
N TYR A 70 17.25 -18.28 -1.78
CA TYR A 70 16.58 -17.10 -2.38
C TYR A 70 16.17 -17.09 -3.87
N SER A 71 16.95 -17.60 -4.84
CA SER A 71 16.70 -17.29 -6.26
C SER A 71 15.47 -17.96 -6.91
N TYR A 72 14.81 -18.91 -6.22
CA TYR A 72 13.67 -19.67 -6.77
C TYR A 72 12.30 -19.07 -6.41
N ALA A 73 12.19 -18.41 -5.24
CA ALA A 73 10.94 -17.82 -4.75
C ALA A 73 10.50 -16.62 -5.62
N SER A 74 11.46 -15.74 -5.95
CA SER A 74 11.23 -14.54 -6.78
C SER A 74 10.75 -14.89 -8.21
N ARG A 75 11.21 -16.00 -8.79
CA ARG A 75 10.70 -16.50 -10.08
C ARG A 75 9.26 -17.01 -9.98
N GLN A 76 8.90 -17.74 -8.92
CA GLN A 76 7.53 -18.22 -8.74
C GLN A 76 6.53 -17.09 -8.46
N GLN A 77 6.93 -16.06 -7.71
CA GLN A 77 6.10 -14.86 -7.52
C GLN A 77 5.82 -14.13 -8.84
N ARG A 78 6.84 -13.93 -9.69
CA ARG A 78 6.66 -13.29 -11.01
C ARG A 78 5.73 -14.10 -11.93
N THR A 79 5.84 -15.43 -11.97
CA THR A 79 4.92 -16.26 -12.77
C THR A 79 3.50 -16.27 -12.21
N SER A 80 3.32 -16.27 -10.88
CA SER A 80 2.00 -16.22 -10.25
C SER A 80 1.24 -14.91 -10.56
N VAL A 81 1.92 -13.76 -10.47
CA VAL A 81 1.31 -12.46 -10.80
C VAL A 81 0.91 -12.37 -12.27
N HIS A 82 1.73 -12.89 -13.18
CA HIS A 82 1.38 -12.94 -14.60
C HIS A 82 0.19 -13.86 -14.88
N MET A 83 0.15 -15.05 -14.25
CA MET A 83 -0.95 -16.00 -14.40
C MET A 83 -2.28 -15.44 -13.87
N ASN A 84 -2.26 -14.72 -12.73
CA ASN A 84 -3.44 -14.06 -12.19
C ASN A 84 -4.00 -12.99 -13.14
N LYS A 85 -3.15 -12.22 -13.82
CA LYS A 85 -3.58 -11.25 -14.86
C LYS A 85 -4.22 -11.94 -16.07
N ILE A 86 -3.66 -13.07 -16.53
CA ILE A 86 -4.24 -13.87 -17.62
C ILE A 86 -5.62 -14.43 -17.23
N MET A 87 -5.75 -14.99 -16.03
CA MET A 87 -7.00 -15.56 -15.53
C MET A 87 -8.09 -14.49 -15.35
N ALA A 88 -7.74 -13.31 -14.84
CA ALA A 88 -8.65 -12.17 -14.74
C ALA A 88 -9.15 -11.70 -16.11
N LYS A 89 -8.24 -11.54 -17.10
CA LYS A 89 -8.62 -11.17 -18.47
C LYS A 89 -9.55 -12.19 -19.11
N LYS A 90 -9.27 -13.49 -18.94
CA LYS A 90 -10.12 -14.57 -19.45
C LYS A 90 -11.50 -14.57 -18.80
N ALA A 91 -11.59 -14.29 -17.51
CA ALA A 91 -12.87 -14.17 -16.80
C ALA A 91 -13.73 -13.01 -17.33
N GLU A 92 -13.14 -11.85 -17.67
CA GLU A 92 -13.86 -10.75 -18.32
C GLU A 92 -14.30 -11.09 -19.75
N GLU A 93 -13.45 -11.75 -20.55
CA GLU A 93 -13.83 -12.23 -21.87
C GLU A 93 -15.01 -13.23 -21.82
N ASP A 94 -15.01 -14.13 -20.84
CA ASP A 94 -16.08 -15.13 -20.68
C ASP A 94 -17.38 -14.50 -20.13
N LYS A 95 -17.30 -13.49 -19.25
CA LYS A 95 -18.45 -12.63 -18.89
C LYS A 95 -19.03 -11.91 -20.11
N ALA A 96 -18.18 -11.35 -20.98
CA ALA A 96 -18.62 -10.66 -22.19
C ALA A 96 -19.36 -11.61 -23.15
N LYS A 97 -18.80 -12.81 -23.41
CA LYS A 97 -19.45 -13.85 -24.22
C LYS A 97 -20.78 -14.31 -23.62
N ALA A 98 -20.86 -14.49 -22.30
CA ALA A 98 -22.11 -14.84 -21.62
C ALA A 98 -23.18 -13.75 -21.78
N LYS A 99 -22.80 -12.47 -21.64
CA LYS A 99 -23.68 -11.31 -21.83
C LYS A 99 -24.17 -11.17 -23.28
N GLN A 100 -23.32 -11.48 -24.27
CA GLN A 100 -23.71 -11.55 -25.68
C GLN A 100 -24.71 -12.68 -25.94
N LYS A 101 -24.41 -13.92 -25.50
CA LYS A 101 -25.29 -15.07 -25.67
C LYS A 101 -26.68 -14.85 -25.02
N ALA A 102 -26.73 -14.19 -23.87
CA ALA A 102 -27.99 -13.80 -23.22
C ALA A 102 -28.80 -12.76 -24.02
N ARG A 103 -28.14 -11.86 -24.76
CA ARG A 103 -28.82 -10.92 -25.67
C ARG A 103 -29.37 -11.65 -26.90
N GLU A 104 -28.61 -12.55 -27.49
CA GLU A 104 -29.02 -13.37 -28.64
C GLU A 104 -30.23 -14.26 -28.29
N GLN A 105 -30.22 -14.89 -27.11
CA GLN A 105 -31.37 -15.68 -26.62
C GLN A 105 -32.61 -14.82 -26.37
N LYS A 106 -32.46 -13.59 -25.85
CA LYS A 106 -33.61 -12.66 -25.71
C LYS A 106 -34.15 -12.19 -27.06
N ALA A 107 -33.30 -12.01 -28.07
CA ALA A 107 -33.73 -11.64 -29.43
C ALA A 107 -34.54 -12.76 -30.11
N PHE A 108 -34.23 -14.03 -29.85
CA PHE A 108 -34.96 -15.18 -30.39
C PHE A 108 -36.26 -15.53 -29.63
N GLY A 109 -36.39 -15.13 -28.37
CA GLY A 109 -37.54 -15.47 -27.52
C GLY A 109 -38.84 -14.66 -27.78
N GLY A 110 -38.80 -13.63 -28.63
CA GLY A 110 -39.93 -12.69 -28.82
C GLY A 110 -41.08 -13.16 -29.72
N GLY A 111 -41.10 -14.43 -30.14
CA GLY A 111 -42.00 -14.96 -31.19
C GLY A 111 -43.04 -15.99 -30.73
N GLY A 112 -43.70 -15.78 -29.58
CA GLY A 112 -44.72 -16.69 -29.04
C GLY A 112 -46.11 -16.04 -28.95
N ARG A 113 -47.10 -16.59 -29.66
CA ARG A 113 -48.44 -15.99 -29.84
C ARG A 113 -49.36 -16.22 -28.63
N THR A 114 -50.26 -15.26 -28.40
CA THR A 114 -51.61 -15.53 -27.87
C THR A 114 -52.63 -15.15 -28.93
N ALA A 115 -53.50 -16.08 -29.33
CA ALA A 115 -54.55 -15.85 -30.32
C ALA A 115 -55.87 -16.52 -29.92
N ALA A 116 -56.90 -15.69 -29.77
CA ALA A 116 -58.33 -16.01 -29.72
C ALA A 116 -59.07 -14.70 -30.05
N GLY A 117 -60.17 -14.64 -30.82
CA GLY A 117 -60.86 -15.63 -31.64
C GLY A 117 -62.07 -14.95 -32.34
N CYS A 118 -62.61 -15.54 -33.41
CA CYS A 118 -63.74 -15.04 -34.24
C CYS A 118 -63.52 -13.68 -34.98
N GLY A 119 -64.06 -13.43 -36.17
CA GLY A 119 -64.78 -14.31 -37.11
C GLY A 119 -65.33 -13.56 -38.35
N SER A 120 -65.68 -14.30 -39.41
CA SER A 120 -66.42 -13.89 -40.63
C SER A 120 -65.76 -12.96 -41.68
N GLY A 121 -66.03 -13.22 -42.98
CA GLY A 121 -65.87 -12.26 -44.09
C GLY A 121 -64.93 -12.68 -45.24
N SER A 122 -65.49 -13.25 -46.32
CA SER A 122 -64.78 -13.61 -47.58
C SER A 122 -64.87 -12.47 -48.64
N PRO A 123 -64.45 -12.66 -49.91
CA PRO A 123 -63.07 -12.65 -50.43
C PRO A 123 -62.88 -11.64 -51.61
N LEU A 124 -61.72 -11.64 -52.31
CA LEU A 124 -61.55 -11.65 -53.79
C LEU A 124 -60.18 -11.13 -54.27
N PHE A 125 -59.56 -11.86 -55.23
CA PHE A 125 -58.58 -11.46 -56.26
C PHE A 125 -57.22 -10.82 -55.86
N VAL A 126 -56.09 -10.95 -56.57
CA VAL A 126 -55.45 -11.87 -57.55
C VAL A 126 -54.21 -11.11 -58.11
N ALA A 127 -53.24 -11.83 -58.69
CA ALA A 127 -52.14 -11.32 -59.54
C ALA A 127 -50.83 -10.79 -58.89
N SER A 128 -49.80 -11.63 -59.00
CA SER A 128 -48.37 -11.33 -59.23
C SER A 128 -48.13 -10.73 -60.66
N PRO A 129 -46.88 -10.52 -61.16
CA PRO A 129 -45.63 -10.02 -60.54
C PRO A 129 -44.78 -9.07 -61.46
N ALA A 130 -43.79 -8.34 -60.93
CA ALA A 130 -42.54 -7.94 -61.63
C ALA A 130 -41.50 -7.42 -60.61
N LYS A 131 -40.18 -7.71 -60.59
CA LYS A 131 -39.07 -7.88 -61.57
C LYS A 131 -38.27 -6.60 -61.90
N LYS A 132 -36.93 -6.73 -61.74
CA LYS A 132 -35.80 -5.87 -62.17
C LYS A 132 -35.63 -4.56 -61.36
N ARG A 133 -34.46 -4.21 -60.81
CA ARG A 133 -33.02 -4.14 -61.22
C ARG A 133 -32.62 -2.76 -61.80
N PHE A 134 -31.51 -2.26 -61.23
CA PHE A 134 -30.45 -1.45 -61.83
C PHE A 134 -30.50 0.11 -61.81
N THR A 135 -29.57 0.64 -60.97
CA THR A 135 -28.52 1.66 -61.27
C THR A 135 -28.75 3.18 -61.32
N LEU A 136 -27.91 3.83 -60.49
CA LEU A 136 -27.00 4.96 -60.75
C LEU A 136 -27.48 6.42 -60.93
N ASN A 137 -26.80 7.25 -60.12
CA ASN A 137 -26.21 8.56 -60.43
C ASN A 137 -27.05 9.86 -60.51
N ARG A 138 -26.78 10.69 -59.48
CA ARG A 138 -26.02 11.96 -59.55
C ARG A 138 -26.73 13.22 -60.09
N THR A 139 -26.34 14.37 -59.52
CA THR A 139 -26.65 15.77 -59.92
C THR A 139 -28.11 16.22 -59.73
N SER A 140 -28.43 17.52 -59.62
CA SER A 140 -27.82 18.63 -58.86
C SER A 140 -28.82 19.81 -58.83
N SER A 141 -28.60 20.76 -57.91
CA SER A 141 -28.95 22.19 -58.02
C SER A 141 -30.41 22.67 -58.19
N SER A 142 -30.76 23.62 -57.30
CA SER A 142 -31.41 24.93 -57.56
C SER A 142 -32.92 25.16 -57.35
N GLY A 143 -33.21 26.19 -56.54
CA GLY A 143 -34.42 27.05 -56.52
C GLY A 143 -35.73 26.47 -55.94
N SER A 144 -36.68 27.26 -55.42
CA SER A 144 -36.68 28.65 -54.92
C SER A 144 -38.05 28.94 -54.23
N SER A 145 -38.17 30.06 -53.50
CA SER A 145 -39.38 30.62 -52.83
C SER A 145 -39.96 29.86 -51.61
N GLY A 146 -40.50 30.53 -50.59
CA GLY A 146 -40.54 31.98 -50.31
C GLY A 146 -41.37 32.36 -49.06
N GLY A 147 -41.07 33.51 -48.44
CA GLY A 147 -41.83 34.14 -47.34
C GLY A 147 -41.45 33.69 -45.91
N GLY A 148 -41.27 34.54 -44.89
CA GLY A 148 -41.20 36.01 -44.85
C GLY A 148 -42.00 36.65 -43.71
N THR A 149 -41.34 37.11 -42.63
CA THR A 149 -41.70 38.30 -41.80
C THR A 149 -40.73 38.49 -40.60
N VAL A 150 -40.54 39.76 -40.22
CA VAL A 150 -39.64 40.41 -39.21
C VAL A 150 -40.34 41.77 -38.90
N PRO A 151 -39.96 42.72 -37.99
CA PRO A 151 -39.10 42.81 -36.76
C PRO A 151 -40.01 43.08 -35.49
N PRO A 152 -39.68 43.83 -34.38
CA PRO A 152 -38.50 44.66 -34.04
C PRO A 152 -37.91 44.56 -32.60
N ALA A 153 -36.98 45.46 -32.30
CA ALA A 153 -36.07 45.44 -31.14
C ALA A 153 -36.30 46.56 -30.10
N SER A 154 -35.84 46.31 -28.86
CA SER A 154 -35.32 47.23 -27.80
C SER A 154 -36.14 48.44 -27.32
N PRO A 155 -36.11 48.80 -26.00
CA PRO A 155 -35.13 49.81 -25.54
C PRO A 155 -34.63 49.79 -24.05
N LEU A 156 -33.40 50.29 -23.85
CA LEU A 156 -32.83 51.18 -22.80
C LEU A 156 -33.23 51.15 -21.29
N MET A 157 -32.20 51.14 -20.42
CA MET A 157 -31.79 52.16 -19.39
C MET A 157 -30.60 51.59 -18.55
N ALA A 158 -29.37 52.15 -18.57
CA ALA A 158 -28.81 53.20 -17.69
C ALA A 158 -28.68 52.79 -16.19
N ALA A 159 -27.56 52.95 -15.47
CA ALA A 159 -26.20 53.45 -15.73
C ALA A 159 -25.20 52.70 -14.75
N ALA A 160 -23.94 53.05 -14.43
CA ALA A 160 -23.06 54.22 -14.66
C ALA A 160 -21.54 53.81 -14.57
N SER A 161 -20.64 54.73 -14.17
CA SER A 161 -19.20 54.53 -13.90
C SER A 161 -18.72 55.61 -12.90
N PRO A 162 -17.50 55.56 -12.29
CA PRO A 162 -16.39 56.29 -12.92
C PRO A 162 -14.92 55.80 -12.66
N ALA A 163 -14.04 56.24 -13.58
CA ALA A 163 -12.61 56.61 -13.43
C ALA A 163 -11.59 55.59 -12.86
N LYS A 164 -10.64 55.05 -13.65
CA LYS A 164 -9.44 55.69 -14.28
C LYS A 164 -8.33 56.15 -13.32
N LYS A 165 -7.18 55.46 -13.39
CA LYS A 165 -5.85 56.10 -13.54
C LYS A 165 -4.95 55.22 -14.40
N ARG A 166 -4.35 55.82 -15.44
CA ARG A 166 -3.42 55.20 -16.41
C ARG A 166 -2.14 56.02 -16.33
N LEU A 167 -1.01 55.38 -16.02
CA LEU A 167 0.30 56.03 -16.12
C LEU A 167 1.03 55.51 -17.36
N THR A 168 1.45 56.43 -18.22
CA THR A 168 2.36 56.19 -19.34
C THR A 168 3.69 56.87 -19.01
N LEU A 169 4.81 56.19 -19.24
CA LEU A 169 6.13 56.82 -19.29
C LEU A 169 6.93 56.31 -20.49
N ASN A 170 7.81 57.18 -20.99
CA ASN A 170 8.26 57.16 -22.38
C ASN A 170 9.57 56.41 -22.62
N ARG A 171 9.74 55.96 -23.88
CA ARG A 171 11.05 55.77 -24.51
C ARG A 171 11.84 57.08 -24.52
N THR A 172 13.15 56.99 -24.30
CA THR A 172 14.14 57.85 -24.97
C THR A 172 15.28 56.98 -25.52
N SER A 173 16.02 57.50 -26.49
CA SER A 173 16.96 56.73 -27.31
C SER A 173 18.24 57.51 -27.61
N SER A 174 19.39 56.89 -27.35
CA SER A 174 20.72 57.21 -27.88
C SER A 174 21.65 56.02 -27.57
N GLY A 175 22.71 55.70 -28.33
CA GLY A 175 23.12 56.25 -29.62
C GLY A 175 24.63 56.04 -29.88
N ALA A 176 24.96 55.14 -30.81
CA ALA A 176 26.26 54.98 -31.50
C ALA A 176 27.53 54.55 -30.72
N GLY A 177 28.41 53.81 -31.42
CA GLY A 177 29.77 53.45 -30.98
C GLY A 177 30.24 52.10 -31.53
N ALA A 178 31.02 52.09 -32.62
CA ALA A 178 31.52 50.87 -33.29
C ALA A 178 33.07 50.84 -33.36
N ALA A 179 33.61 49.74 -33.91
CA ALA A 179 35.03 49.41 -34.20
C ALA A 179 35.76 48.58 -33.11
N SER A 180 36.73 47.69 -33.37
CA SER A 180 37.10 46.75 -34.47
C SER A 180 38.51 46.20 -34.17
N GLY A 181 38.82 44.96 -34.59
CA GLY A 181 40.16 44.34 -34.52
C GLY A 181 40.45 43.55 -33.22
N GLY A 182 41.33 42.53 -33.18
CA GLY A 182 42.11 41.89 -34.24
C GLY A 182 43.51 41.44 -33.75
N GLY A 183 43.92 40.17 -33.98
CA GLY A 183 45.22 39.60 -33.56
C GLY A 183 45.12 38.80 -32.23
N LEU A 184 45.50 37.52 -32.05
CA LEU A 184 46.38 36.53 -32.70
C LEU A 184 47.85 36.53 -32.24
N LEU A 185 48.31 35.39 -31.65
CA LEU A 185 49.70 35.03 -31.23
C LEU A 185 50.28 35.92 -30.09
N THR A 186 51.18 35.52 -29.18
CA THR A 186 51.91 34.30 -28.76
C THR A 186 52.33 34.53 -27.28
N GLU A 187 52.66 33.55 -26.42
CA GLU A 187 53.93 32.82 -26.37
C GLU A 187 53.91 31.73 -25.27
N LYS A 188 54.78 30.73 -25.41
CA LYS A 188 55.09 29.75 -24.35
C LYS A 188 56.17 30.32 -23.43
N LYS A 189 56.06 30.12 -22.10
CA LYS A 189 57.24 30.11 -21.22
C LYS A 189 57.22 28.91 -20.28
N LYS A 190 58.10 27.95 -20.57
CA LYS A 190 58.56 26.94 -19.60
C LYS A 190 59.56 27.62 -18.66
N ILE A 191 59.40 27.45 -17.36
CA ILE A 191 60.52 27.36 -16.42
C ILE A 191 60.23 26.15 -15.52
N GLY A 192 61.19 25.25 -15.39
CA GLY A 192 61.10 24.09 -14.50
C GLY A 192 62.01 24.26 -13.28
N GLY A 193 61.65 23.61 -12.19
CA GLY A 193 62.50 23.52 -11.00
C GLY A 193 62.12 22.26 -10.21
N ARG A 194 63.03 21.28 -10.15
CA ARG A 194 62.93 20.16 -9.20
C ARG A 194 63.50 20.63 -7.87
N TYR A 195 62.87 20.32 -6.75
CA TYR A 195 63.58 20.04 -5.49
C TYR A 195 62.71 19.14 -4.59
N PHE A 196 63.37 18.26 -3.85
CA PHE A 196 62.81 17.32 -2.87
C PHE A 196 63.70 17.37 -1.60
N PRO A 197 63.28 16.81 -0.46
CA PRO A 197 62.96 17.53 0.78
C PRO A 197 64.18 17.68 1.73
N PRO A 198 63.99 18.25 2.94
CA PRO A 198 63.82 17.36 4.09
C PRO A 198 62.91 17.85 5.25
N GLY A 199 62.29 16.89 5.94
CA GLY A 199 62.52 16.70 7.38
C GLY A 199 61.80 17.57 8.44
N LEU A 200 60.70 17.02 8.97
CA LEU A 200 60.38 16.86 10.41
C LEU A 200 60.05 18.07 11.33
N LYS A 201 59.10 17.78 12.24
CA LYS A 201 58.57 18.58 13.37
C LYS A 201 57.67 19.76 12.94
N GLY A 202 56.50 19.97 13.52
CA GLY A 202 55.78 19.20 14.53
C GLY A 202 54.76 20.10 15.25
N GLY A 203 53.50 19.69 15.32
CA GLY A 203 52.42 20.47 15.94
C GLY A 203 51.18 19.60 16.08
N LYS A 204 50.51 19.69 17.23
CA LYS A 204 49.22 19.01 17.46
C LYS A 204 48.14 19.76 16.67
N GLU A 205 47.34 19.02 15.92
CA GLU A 205 46.01 19.50 15.50
C GLU A 205 44.94 18.73 16.27
N GLU A 206 43.89 19.46 16.62
CA GLU A 206 42.82 19.01 17.48
C GLU A 206 41.86 18.12 16.69
N ARG A 207 41.47 16.98 17.29
CA ARG A 207 40.36 16.17 16.79
C ARG A 207 39.13 16.50 17.61
N GLU A 208 38.24 17.31 17.05
CA GLU A 208 36.84 17.25 17.43
C GLU A 208 36.20 16.10 16.65
N GLY A 209 35.76 15.08 17.40
CA GLY A 209 34.94 14.00 16.90
C GLY A 209 33.80 13.81 17.90
N GLU A 210 32.58 14.07 17.46
CA GLU A 210 31.36 13.75 18.19
C GLU A 210 30.58 12.70 17.39
N ASP A 211 30.98 11.44 17.58
CA ASP A 211 30.11 10.29 17.41
C ASP A 211 29.31 10.14 18.72
N ASP A 212 27.99 10.33 18.70
CA ASP A 212 27.13 10.18 19.88
C ASP A 212 26.07 9.10 19.58
N ASP A 213 26.46 7.84 19.84
CA ASP A 213 25.60 6.65 19.79
C ASP A 213 25.68 5.92 21.15
N ASP A 214 24.61 5.21 21.52
CA ASP A 214 24.48 4.38 22.74
C ASP A 214 24.72 5.04 24.13
N ARG A 215 23.63 5.40 24.83
CA ARG A 215 23.63 5.53 26.31
C ARG A 215 22.82 4.44 27.02
N LYS A 216 23.57 3.51 27.61
CA LYS A 216 23.10 2.58 28.65
C LYS A 216 22.71 3.35 29.92
N MET A 217 21.56 3.01 30.50
CA MET A 217 21.16 3.47 31.84
C MET A 217 22.03 2.81 32.93
N PRO A 218 22.57 3.55 33.92
CA PRO A 218 23.25 2.96 35.06
C PRO A 218 22.27 2.48 36.14
N HIS A 219 22.60 1.37 36.80
CA HIS A 219 21.91 0.90 38.01
C HIS A 219 22.13 1.85 39.20
N ASN A 220 21.11 2.01 40.03
CA ASN A 220 21.22 2.63 41.36
C ASN A 220 21.04 1.55 42.44
N PRO A 221 22.03 1.28 43.30
CA PRO A 221 21.89 0.39 44.45
C PRO A 221 21.36 1.14 45.70
N ASP A 222 21.10 0.36 46.75
CA ASP A 222 20.83 0.76 48.14
C ASP A 222 19.52 1.49 48.47
N LEU A 223 18.64 0.80 49.23
CA LEU A 223 18.05 1.31 50.49
C LEU A 223 17.18 0.21 51.17
N VAL A 224 17.59 -0.23 52.36
CA VAL A 224 16.89 -1.20 53.25
C VAL A 224 17.34 -0.92 54.70
N PRO A 225 16.55 -1.14 55.77
CA PRO A 225 15.20 -0.66 56.09
C PRO A 225 15.22 0.14 57.43
N PRO A 226 14.07 0.32 58.13
CA PRO A 226 14.07 0.01 59.58
C PRO A 226 12.94 -0.96 60.03
N PRO A 227 12.98 -1.47 61.29
CA PRO A 227 12.19 -2.63 61.74
C PRO A 227 11.02 -2.28 62.71
N VAL A 228 10.60 -3.28 63.51
CA VAL A 228 9.68 -3.28 64.69
C VAL A 228 8.18 -2.98 64.43
N ASP A 229 7.19 -3.61 65.09
CA ASP A 229 7.20 -4.60 66.20
C ASP A 229 5.98 -5.54 66.13
N ALA A 230 6.00 -6.66 66.86
CA ALA A 230 4.86 -7.56 67.04
C ALA A 230 4.50 -7.74 68.53
N PRO A 231 3.21 -7.85 68.86
CA PRO A 231 2.80 -8.57 70.07
C PRO A 231 1.79 -9.69 69.80
N ALA A 232 1.77 -10.67 70.71
CA ALA A 232 1.09 -11.95 70.52
C ALA A 232 -0.33 -12.03 71.13
N ALA A 233 -1.13 -12.92 70.54
CA ALA A 233 -2.11 -13.82 71.16
C ALA A 233 -3.20 -13.27 72.12
N SER A 234 -4.47 -13.48 71.71
CA SER A 234 -5.53 -13.89 72.64
C SER A 234 -6.61 -14.71 71.94
N VAL A 235 -6.90 -15.92 72.42
CA VAL A 235 -8.02 -16.77 71.97
C VAL A 235 -9.19 -16.65 72.95
N PRO A 236 -10.43 -16.49 72.46
CA PRO A 236 -11.58 -16.97 73.22
C PRO A 236 -12.67 -17.68 72.39
N VAL A 237 -12.96 -18.93 72.80
CA VAL A 237 -14.28 -19.58 72.98
C VAL A 237 -15.34 -19.50 71.85
N PRO A 238 -15.89 -20.65 71.38
CA PRO A 238 -16.86 -20.67 70.27
C PRO A 238 -18.26 -20.15 70.66
N LYS A 239 -18.90 -19.41 69.75
CA LYS A 239 -20.33 -19.07 69.80
C LYS A 239 -21.12 -19.87 68.76
N ARG A 240 -22.38 -20.16 69.11
CA ARG A 240 -23.32 -21.04 68.37
C ARG A 240 -23.58 -20.55 66.93
N PRO A 241 -23.94 -21.45 65.99
CA PRO A 241 -24.25 -21.09 64.61
C PRO A 241 -25.49 -20.19 64.53
N SER A 242 -25.29 -18.92 64.18
CA SER A 242 -26.35 -18.04 63.71
C SER A 242 -26.69 -18.35 62.25
N MET A 243 -27.96 -18.25 61.89
CA MET A 243 -28.51 -18.57 60.57
C MET A 243 -27.65 -18.03 59.42
N VAL A 244 -27.39 -18.87 58.41
CA VAL A 244 -26.72 -18.49 57.17
C VAL A 244 -27.54 -17.41 56.47
N LYS A 245 -27.08 -16.16 56.58
CA LYS A 245 -27.48 -15.11 55.64
C LYS A 245 -26.88 -15.47 54.29
N ILE A 246 -27.73 -15.57 53.27
CA ILE A 246 -27.29 -15.69 51.87
C ILE A 246 -26.33 -14.53 51.60
N PRO A 247 -25.07 -14.76 51.21
CA PRO A 247 -24.19 -13.68 50.84
C PRO A 247 -24.78 -12.98 49.61
N SER A 248 -24.97 -11.66 49.72
CA SER A 248 -25.19 -10.81 48.57
C SER A 248 -24.03 -11.05 47.59
N VAL A 249 -24.36 -11.40 46.34
CA VAL A 249 -23.38 -11.69 45.29
C VAL A 249 -22.64 -10.39 44.95
N ARG A 250 -21.55 -10.14 45.68
CA ARG A 250 -20.48 -9.24 45.23
C ARG A 250 -19.86 -9.91 44.02
N GLY A 251 -19.74 -9.15 42.93
CA GLY A 251 -19.41 -9.67 41.61
C GLY A 251 -18.22 -10.63 41.62
N GLU A 252 -18.41 -11.78 40.98
CA GLU A 252 -17.32 -12.64 40.57
C GLU A 252 -16.37 -11.78 39.72
N LYS A 253 -15.12 -11.61 40.16
CA LYS A 253 -14.11 -10.94 39.34
C LYS A 253 -13.96 -11.77 38.07
N GLU A 254 -14.15 -11.13 36.91
CA GLU A 254 -13.98 -11.83 35.64
C GLU A 254 -12.57 -12.43 35.56
N GLU A 255 -12.49 -13.75 35.36
CA GLU A 255 -11.21 -14.42 35.19
C GLU A 255 -10.65 -14.09 33.80
N VAL A 256 -9.73 -13.13 33.76
CA VAL A 256 -9.05 -12.70 32.54
C VAL A 256 -8.10 -13.81 32.10
N MET A 257 -8.13 -14.15 30.81
CA MET A 257 -7.23 -15.13 30.22
C MET A 257 -5.76 -14.69 30.36
N SER A 258 -4.91 -15.56 30.92
CA SER A 258 -3.47 -15.36 30.84
C SER A 258 -2.98 -15.62 29.41
N LEU A 259 -2.30 -14.64 28.83
CA LEU A 259 -1.60 -14.76 27.55
C LEU A 259 -0.11 -15.06 27.78
N MET A 260 0.61 -15.56 26.76
CA MET A 260 2.07 -15.49 26.80
C MET A 260 2.54 -14.02 26.70
N PRO A 261 3.59 -13.59 27.44
CA PRO A 261 4.06 -12.20 27.40
C PRO A 261 4.46 -11.68 26.02
N THR A 262 4.99 -12.55 25.16
CA THR A 262 5.29 -12.23 23.75
C THR A 262 4.00 -11.97 22.97
N THR A 263 3.00 -12.83 23.12
CA THR A 263 1.71 -12.72 22.45
C THR A 263 0.89 -11.52 22.91
N GLU A 264 0.94 -11.17 24.19
CA GLU A 264 0.34 -9.94 24.71
C GLU A 264 1.01 -8.70 24.11
N LYS A 265 2.36 -8.66 24.09
CA LYS A 265 3.12 -7.59 23.44
C LYS A 265 2.76 -7.47 21.94
N ASP A 266 2.76 -8.59 21.22
CA ASP A 266 2.57 -8.58 19.77
C ASP A 266 1.13 -8.17 19.40
N LEU A 267 0.12 -8.66 20.13
CA LEU A 267 -1.27 -8.23 19.99
C LEU A 267 -1.48 -6.75 20.39
N SER A 268 -0.72 -6.25 21.37
CA SER A 268 -0.71 -4.82 21.72
C SER A 268 -0.18 -3.98 20.57
N MET A 269 0.94 -4.40 19.95
CA MET A 269 1.49 -3.75 18.75
C MET A 269 0.53 -3.80 17.55
N LEU A 270 -0.16 -4.92 17.32
CA LEU A 270 -1.22 -4.98 16.29
C LEU A 270 -2.32 -3.94 16.56
N THR A 271 -2.77 -3.85 17.81
CA THR A 271 -3.93 -3.04 18.19
C THR A 271 -3.62 -1.55 18.11
N GLY A 272 -2.47 -1.12 18.66
CA GLY A 272 -2.00 0.26 18.53
C GLY A 272 -1.82 0.70 17.07
N MET A 273 -1.38 -0.20 16.19
CA MET A 273 -1.33 0.08 14.76
C MET A 273 -2.73 0.26 14.14
N ILE A 274 -3.73 -0.58 14.49
CA ILE A 274 -5.12 -0.42 14.01
C ILE A 274 -5.68 0.93 14.48
N GLU A 275 -5.48 1.29 15.75
CA GLU A 275 -5.92 2.56 16.31
C GLU A 275 -5.29 3.75 15.60
N LEU A 276 -3.99 3.71 15.34
CA LEU A 276 -3.26 4.76 14.64
C LEU A 276 -3.65 4.85 13.16
N LYS A 277 -3.87 3.72 12.47
CA LYS A 277 -4.49 3.66 11.14
C LYS A 277 -5.86 4.34 11.13
N ASN A 278 -6.69 4.08 12.14
CA ASN A 278 -8.02 4.67 12.28
C ASN A 278 -7.96 6.16 12.69
N LYS A 279 -6.94 6.60 13.42
CA LYS A 279 -6.65 8.02 13.67
C LYS A 279 -6.28 8.73 12.37
N ILE A 280 -5.32 8.18 11.60
CA ILE A 280 -4.88 8.75 10.31
C ILE A 280 -6.03 8.79 9.30
N ASN A 281 -6.90 7.77 9.24
CA ASN A 281 -8.07 7.80 8.37
C ASN A 281 -9.08 8.90 8.76
N ARG A 282 -9.27 9.18 10.06
CA ARG A 282 -10.11 10.30 10.52
C ARG A 282 -9.49 11.66 10.19
N ILE A 283 -8.17 11.80 10.37
CA ILE A 283 -7.42 13.00 9.96
C ILE A 283 -7.59 13.19 8.45
N ALA A 284 -7.28 12.17 7.63
CA ALA A 284 -7.39 12.21 6.18
C ALA A 284 -8.80 12.58 5.69
N ALA A 285 -9.86 12.03 6.30
CA ALA A 285 -11.25 12.41 5.96
C ALA A 285 -11.60 13.87 6.30
N THR A 286 -10.78 14.54 7.12
CA THR A 286 -10.94 15.96 7.47
C THR A 286 -10.07 16.87 6.58
N VAL A 287 -8.86 16.41 6.23
CA VAL A 287 -7.85 17.24 5.52
C VAL A 287 -7.67 16.92 4.04
N LEU A 288 -8.40 15.93 3.51
CA LEU A 288 -8.52 15.60 2.09
C LEU A 288 -10.00 15.52 1.65
N PRO A 289 -10.80 16.59 1.85
CA PRO A 289 -12.24 16.54 1.60
C PRO A 289 -12.61 16.51 0.10
N GLU A 290 -11.73 16.97 -0.80
CA GLU A 290 -12.02 17.08 -2.23
C GLU A 290 -11.58 15.84 -3.02
N GLY A 291 -10.65 15.06 -2.49
CA GLY A 291 -10.11 13.87 -3.17
C GLY A 291 -9.32 14.24 -4.43
N LEU A 292 -8.69 15.42 -4.46
CA LEU A 292 -7.93 15.92 -5.61
C LEU A 292 -6.85 14.92 -6.06
N LEU A 293 -6.28 14.20 -5.10
CA LEU A 293 -5.21 13.22 -5.31
C LEU A 293 -5.72 11.89 -5.89
N GLU A 294 -7.03 11.62 -5.91
CA GLU A 294 -7.62 10.39 -6.49
C GLU A 294 -7.79 10.46 -8.01
N GLN A 295 -7.58 11.63 -8.61
CA GLN A 295 -7.73 11.86 -10.05
C GLN A 295 -6.72 11.03 -10.87
N ASP A 296 -7.14 10.52 -12.03
CA ASP A 296 -6.31 9.67 -12.91
C ASP A 296 -4.96 10.31 -13.32
N ARG A 297 -4.89 11.66 -13.33
CA ARG A 297 -3.64 12.40 -13.62
C ARG A 297 -2.55 12.25 -12.55
N PHE A 298 -2.91 11.85 -11.33
CA PHE A 298 -2.01 11.58 -10.22
C PHE A 298 -1.84 10.08 -9.93
N LYS A 299 -2.24 9.22 -10.87
CA LYS A 299 -2.12 7.77 -10.75
C LYS A 299 -0.66 7.35 -10.61
N SER A 300 -0.38 6.41 -9.71
CA SER A 300 0.97 5.88 -9.51
C SER A 300 1.52 5.22 -10.79
N PHE A 301 2.77 5.54 -11.14
CA PHE A 301 3.50 4.97 -12.26
C PHE A 301 4.97 4.68 -11.89
N LYS A 302 5.62 3.81 -12.65
CA LYS A 302 7.02 3.43 -12.44
C LYS A 302 7.66 3.14 -13.79
N ASP A 303 8.26 4.16 -14.36
CA ASP A 303 8.93 4.05 -15.67
C ASP A 303 10.40 3.64 -15.49
N LEU A 304 10.95 3.89 -14.30
CA LEU A 304 12.35 3.63 -13.96
C LEU A 304 12.49 2.89 -12.61
N SER A 305 13.51 2.03 -12.51
CA SER A 305 13.89 1.28 -11.30
C SER A 305 15.32 1.51 -10.83
N GLU A 306 16.17 2.05 -11.68
CA GLU A 306 17.62 2.16 -11.55
C GLU A 306 18.07 3.50 -12.11
N GLN A 307 19.11 4.09 -11.54
CA GLN A 307 19.75 5.32 -11.98
C GLN A 307 20.07 5.27 -13.48
N ASP A 308 19.80 6.37 -14.18
CA ASP A 308 19.95 6.50 -15.63
C ASP A 308 21.30 7.18 -15.94
N THR A 309 22.38 6.50 -15.56
CA THR A 309 23.74 7.05 -15.48
C THR A 309 24.81 6.00 -15.80
N ASP A 310 26.02 6.46 -16.09
CA ASP A 310 27.22 5.66 -16.40
C ASP A 310 28.07 5.30 -15.15
N ALA A 311 27.60 5.64 -13.94
CA ALA A 311 28.30 5.37 -12.67
C ALA A 311 28.69 3.89 -12.49
N LYS A 312 30.00 3.62 -12.43
CA LYS A 312 30.53 2.23 -12.45
C LYS A 312 30.41 1.52 -11.12
N ASP A 313 30.40 2.29 -10.04
CA ASP A 313 30.35 1.82 -8.66
C ASP A 313 29.64 2.86 -7.76
N LEU A 314 29.66 2.61 -6.45
CA LEU A 314 29.07 3.52 -5.46
C LEU A 314 29.82 4.85 -5.35
N ASP A 315 31.12 4.90 -5.64
CA ASP A 315 31.92 6.11 -5.47
C ASP A 315 31.63 7.09 -6.61
N ASP A 316 31.61 6.60 -7.86
CA ASP A 316 31.08 7.33 -9.02
C ASP A 316 29.66 7.88 -8.71
N LEU A 317 28.75 7.02 -8.19
CA LEU A 317 27.36 7.42 -7.92
C LEU A 317 27.23 8.44 -6.75
N PHE A 318 28.10 8.39 -5.75
CA PHE A 318 28.15 9.38 -4.67
C PHE A 318 28.67 10.74 -5.16
N ASN A 319 29.62 10.76 -6.11
CA ASN A 319 30.09 12.00 -6.72
C ASN A 319 28.96 12.68 -7.53
N GLU A 320 28.26 11.91 -8.37
CA GLU A 320 27.09 12.41 -9.12
C GLU A 320 25.97 12.92 -8.19
N ALA A 321 25.72 12.23 -7.09
CA ALA A 321 24.76 12.67 -6.07
C ALA A 321 25.19 14.00 -5.41
N SER A 322 26.49 14.18 -5.16
CA SER A 322 27.05 15.42 -4.61
C SER A 322 26.89 16.59 -5.57
N ASP A 323 27.14 16.38 -6.87
CA ASP A 323 27.02 17.40 -7.90
C ASP A 323 25.56 17.80 -8.17
N ALA A 324 24.62 16.85 -8.08
CA ALA A 324 23.19 17.10 -8.29
C ALA A 324 22.49 17.77 -7.09
N LEU A 325 23.03 17.64 -5.87
CA LEU A 325 22.38 18.10 -4.63
C LEU A 325 22.08 19.62 -4.60
N PRO A 326 22.97 20.54 -5.02
CA PRO A 326 22.70 21.98 -4.99
C PRO A 326 21.57 22.39 -5.95
N GLU A 327 21.60 21.88 -7.19
CA GLU A 327 20.57 22.15 -8.20
C GLU A 327 19.22 21.58 -7.75
N PHE A 328 19.20 20.37 -7.20
CA PHE A 328 18.01 19.76 -6.61
C PHE A 328 17.43 20.62 -5.47
N ALA A 329 18.28 21.13 -4.57
CA ALA A 329 17.85 21.97 -3.46
C ALA A 329 17.25 23.30 -3.93
N GLU A 330 17.87 23.96 -4.92
CA GLU A 330 17.36 25.20 -5.52
C GLU A 330 16.03 24.95 -6.26
N LEU A 331 15.96 23.88 -7.05
CA LEU A 331 14.75 23.49 -7.78
C LEU A 331 13.57 23.25 -6.84
N MET A 332 13.76 22.48 -5.77
CA MET A 332 12.70 22.22 -4.79
C MET A 332 12.31 23.51 -4.04
N ARG A 333 13.27 24.38 -3.71
CA ARG A 333 13.00 25.68 -3.05
C ARG A 333 12.14 26.60 -3.93
N ASN A 334 12.45 26.69 -5.21
CA ASN A 334 11.67 27.50 -6.16
C ASN A 334 10.23 26.98 -6.29
N ILE A 335 10.04 25.65 -6.32
CA ILE A 335 8.71 25.04 -6.44
C ILE A 335 7.86 25.29 -5.18
N VAL A 336 8.39 25.10 -3.96
CA VAL A 336 7.58 25.31 -2.75
C VAL A 336 7.16 26.78 -2.57
N VAL A 337 8.04 27.72 -2.90
CA VAL A 337 7.76 29.16 -2.85
C VAL A 337 6.65 29.56 -3.83
N GLU A 338 6.57 28.93 -5.01
CA GLU A 338 5.50 29.16 -5.99
C GLU A 338 4.09 28.85 -5.42
N PHE A 339 3.99 27.90 -4.49
CA PHE A 339 2.75 27.52 -3.81
C PHE A 339 2.55 28.18 -2.43
N GLY A 340 3.32 29.23 -2.13
CA GLY A 340 3.21 29.98 -0.87
C GLY A 340 3.67 29.20 0.36
N ILE A 341 4.41 28.11 0.19
CA ILE A 341 5.01 27.33 1.28
C ILE A 341 6.35 27.99 1.62
N ASP A 342 6.50 28.46 2.86
CA ASP A 342 7.79 28.96 3.32
C ASP A 342 8.76 27.77 3.52
N PRO A 343 9.89 27.73 2.78
CA PRO A 343 10.83 26.60 2.85
C PRO A 343 11.54 26.48 4.19
N ASP A 344 11.67 27.57 4.96
CA ASP A 344 12.52 27.64 6.15
C ASP A 344 11.74 27.65 7.47
N VAL A 345 10.43 27.86 7.42
CA VAL A 345 9.51 27.78 8.57
C VAL A 345 9.14 26.33 8.91
N TYR A 346 8.96 26.08 10.20
CA TYR A 346 8.41 24.81 10.72
C TYR A 346 6.87 24.88 10.71
N PRO A 347 6.17 24.11 9.86
CA PRO A 347 4.71 23.99 9.95
C PRO A 347 4.30 23.46 11.31
N LEU A 348 3.19 23.99 11.83
CA LEU A 348 2.68 23.67 13.16
C LEU A 348 1.35 22.92 13.06
N VAL A 349 1.24 21.81 13.78
CA VAL A 349 0.01 21.03 13.89
C VAL A 349 -0.39 21.00 15.37
N GLU A 350 -1.53 21.64 15.68
CA GLU A 350 -1.99 21.87 17.06
C GLU A 350 -1.02 22.73 17.90
N GLY A 351 -0.26 23.61 17.23
CA GLY A 351 0.76 24.47 17.85
C GLY A 351 2.14 23.83 18.01
N GLU A 352 2.27 22.53 17.71
CA GLU A 352 3.52 21.77 17.84
C GLU A 352 4.23 21.64 16.49
N LYS A 353 5.58 21.64 16.53
CA LYS A 353 6.39 21.31 15.35
C LYS A 353 6.25 19.84 15.00
N ILE A 354 6.28 19.54 13.71
CA ILE A 354 6.33 18.15 13.20
C ILE A 354 7.75 17.61 13.38
N VAL A 355 7.91 16.57 14.20
CA VAL A 355 9.21 15.94 14.53
C VAL A 355 9.14 14.42 14.29
N ASP A 356 10.18 13.85 13.68
CA ASP A 356 10.34 12.41 13.44
C ASP A 356 11.80 12.04 13.77
N HIS A 357 12.02 11.07 14.66
CA HIS A 357 13.35 10.66 15.17
C HIS A 357 14.25 11.84 15.62
N GLY A 358 13.67 12.83 16.30
CA GLY A 358 14.38 14.04 16.77
C GLY A 358 14.59 15.13 15.71
N PHE A 359 14.30 14.86 14.44
CA PHE A 359 14.42 15.84 13.35
C PHE A 359 13.10 16.57 13.14
N ALA A 360 13.12 17.90 13.28
CA ALA A 360 11.97 18.76 12.99
C ALA A 360 11.90 19.10 11.49
N PHE A 361 10.74 18.91 10.85
CA PHE A 361 10.55 19.25 9.44
C PHE A 361 10.22 20.73 9.27
N LYS A 362 10.88 21.36 8.30
CA LYS A 362 10.48 22.64 7.69
C LYS A 362 9.56 22.39 6.49
N GLY A 363 8.91 23.44 5.98
CA GLY A 363 8.14 23.39 4.72
C GLY A 363 8.91 22.78 3.55
N LEU A 364 10.23 23.02 3.48
CA LEU A 364 11.17 22.23 2.69
C LEU A 364 12.36 21.76 3.55
N THR A 365 12.48 20.44 3.69
CA THR A 365 13.61 19.80 4.36
C THR A 365 14.45 19.02 3.35
N VAL A 366 15.48 19.65 2.79
CA VAL A 366 16.49 18.95 1.99
C VAL A 366 17.44 18.22 2.94
N ALA A 367 17.63 16.92 2.75
CA ALA A 367 18.52 16.12 3.57
C ALA A 367 19.97 16.19 3.04
N PRO A 368 20.99 16.00 3.90
CA PRO A 368 22.33 15.66 3.43
C PRO A 368 22.30 14.34 2.66
N LEU A 369 23.37 14.09 1.89
CA LEU A 369 23.57 12.81 1.19
C LEU A 369 23.39 11.64 2.16
N LYS A 370 22.70 10.59 1.69
CA LYS A 370 22.46 9.40 2.49
C LYS A 370 23.78 8.76 2.93
N GLY A 371 23.94 8.53 4.24
CA GLY A 371 25.17 7.97 4.82
C GLY A 371 25.62 6.67 4.15
N ARG A 372 26.93 6.57 3.89
CA ARG A 372 27.56 5.52 3.07
C ARG A 372 27.26 4.11 3.57
N GLU A 373 27.49 3.83 4.85
CA GLU A 373 27.26 2.50 5.44
C GLU A 373 25.82 2.03 5.22
N ARG A 374 24.84 2.89 5.49
CA ARG A 374 23.42 2.58 5.29
C ARG A 374 23.05 2.42 3.81
N THR A 375 23.76 3.09 2.90
CA THR A 375 23.64 2.87 1.45
C THR A 375 24.20 1.51 1.05
N GLU A 376 25.41 1.15 1.49
CA GLU A 376 26.06 -0.12 1.19
C GLU A 376 25.26 -1.32 1.72
N GLU A 377 24.75 -1.22 2.96
CA GLU A 377 23.86 -2.20 3.57
C GLU A 377 22.57 -2.39 2.75
N LYS A 378 21.96 -1.28 2.32
CA LYS A 378 20.72 -1.30 1.50
C LYS A 378 20.96 -1.88 0.10
N VAL A 379 22.05 -1.52 -0.57
CA VAL A 379 22.44 -2.09 -1.87
C VAL A 379 22.63 -3.60 -1.77
N LYS A 380 23.30 -4.07 -0.72
CA LYS A 380 23.54 -5.49 -0.46
C LYS A 380 22.26 -6.25 -0.12
N ASN A 381 21.40 -5.69 0.73
CA ASN A 381 20.25 -6.40 1.30
C ASN A 381 18.96 -6.28 0.48
N GLU A 382 18.72 -5.14 -0.20
CA GLU A 382 17.49 -4.91 -0.99
C GLU A 382 17.69 -5.09 -2.51
N TYR A 383 18.92 -4.87 -3.01
CA TYR A 383 19.18 -4.71 -4.46
C TYR A 383 20.15 -5.74 -5.05
N ASP A 384 20.41 -6.85 -4.34
CA ASP A 384 21.32 -7.93 -4.77
C ASP A 384 22.73 -7.42 -5.17
N GLY A 385 23.18 -6.29 -4.61
CA GLY A 385 24.45 -5.64 -4.92
C GLY A 385 24.42 -4.61 -6.06
N ASN A 386 23.28 -4.37 -6.72
CA ASN A 386 23.17 -3.35 -7.77
C ASN A 386 23.04 -1.93 -7.16
N HIS A 387 24.11 -1.14 -7.22
CA HIS A 387 24.15 0.23 -6.70
C HIS A 387 23.23 1.19 -7.47
N LEU A 388 22.98 0.95 -8.77
CA LEU A 388 22.09 1.79 -9.58
C LEU A 388 20.64 1.75 -9.07
N CYS A 389 20.23 0.75 -8.29
CA CYS A 389 18.92 0.73 -7.64
C CYS A 389 18.77 1.80 -6.52
N MET A 390 19.83 2.49 -6.11
CA MET A 390 19.78 3.57 -5.10
C MET A 390 19.21 4.87 -5.68
N LEU A 391 17.93 5.12 -5.43
CA LEU A 391 17.20 6.32 -5.90
C LEU A 391 16.98 7.39 -4.81
N ASP A 392 17.58 7.21 -3.63
CA ASP A 392 17.37 8.04 -2.42
C ASP A 392 18.69 8.53 -1.78
N LEU A 393 19.74 8.74 -2.59
CA LEU A 393 20.99 9.38 -2.15
C LEU A 393 20.79 10.88 -1.92
N VAL A 394 20.30 11.59 -2.94
CA VAL A 394 19.77 12.95 -2.86
C VAL A 394 18.28 12.87 -2.57
N ARG A 395 17.81 13.55 -1.52
CA ARG A 395 16.39 13.48 -1.11
C ARG A 395 15.91 14.71 -0.34
N CYS A 396 14.63 15.02 -0.44
CA CYS A 396 13.96 16.01 0.42
C CYS A 396 12.59 15.54 0.91
N SER A 397 12.08 16.24 1.93
CA SER A 397 10.67 16.23 2.32
C SER A 397 10.07 17.61 2.11
N ILE A 398 8.95 17.68 1.41
CA ILE A 398 8.12 18.87 1.27
C ILE A 398 6.89 18.66 2.15
N ILE A 399 6.62 19.61 3.05
CA ILE A 399 5.46 19.59 3.92
C ILE A 399 4.51 20.70 3.49
N VAL A 400 3.26 20.33 3.22
CA VAL A 400 2.19 21.27 2.87
C VAL A 400 1.08 21.23 3.93
N GLU A 401 0.28 22.29 4.01
CA GLU A 401 -0.78 22.41 5.02
C GLU A 401 -2.18 22.07 4.46
N THR A 402 -2.38 22.19 3.14
CA THR A 402 -3.70 22.01 2.49
C THR A 402 -3.68 21.01 1.31
N GLU A 403 -4.86 20.51 0.94
CA GLU A 403 -5.03 19.58 -0.20
C GLU A 403 -4.71 20.27 -1.55
N GLU A 404 -4.98 21.57 -1.68
CA GLU A 404 -4.71 22.34 -2.89
C GLU A 404 -3.21 22.58 -3.09
N GLN A 405 -2.46 22.86 -2.03
CA GLN A 405 -0.99 22.88 -2.07
C GLN A 405 -0.43 21.51 -2.45
N LEU A 406 -1.00 20.44 -1.88
CA LEU A 406 -0.60 19.05 -2.16
C LEU A 406 -0.78 18.69 -3.65
N ALA A 407 -1.96 19.01 -4.20
CA ALA A 407 -2.28 18.79 -5.60
C ALA A 407 -1.47 19.69 -6.53
N GLY A 408 -1.28 20.97 -6.17
CA GLY A 408 -0.56 21.96 -6.96
C GLY A 408 0.93 21.64 -7.11
N VAL A 409 1.62 21.31 -6.01
CA VAL A 409 3.04 20.89 -6.06
C VAL A 409 3.21 19.63 -6.90
N LEU A 410 2.32 18.64 -6.73
CA LEU A 410 2.37 17.40 -7.52
C LEU A 410 2.11 17.66 -9.01
N GLU A 411 1.12 18.50 -9.35
CA GLU A 411 0.81 18.88 -10.72
C GLU A 411 1.97 19.62 -11.40
N LYS A 412 2.61 20.57 -10.69
CA LYS A 412 3.79 21.28 -11.17
C LYS A 412 4.94 20.32 -11.48
N MET A 413 5.26 19.41 -10.55
CA MET A 413 6.33 18.43 -10.69
C MET A 413 6.11 17.52 -11.91
N LEU A 414 4.87 17.07 -12.13
CA LEU A 414 4.50 16.26 -13.30
C LEU A 414 4.56 17.08 -14.60
N ALA A 415 4.07 18.32 -14.59
CA ALA A 415 4.08 19.20 -15.76
C ALA A 415 5.49 19.59 -16.23
N MET A 416 6.48 19.57 -15.32
CA MET A 416 7.90 19.77 -15.65
C MET A 416 8.54 18.56 -16.36
N GLY A 417 7.88 17.39 -16.40
CA GLY A 417 8.39 16.19 -17.08
C GLY A 417 9.61 15.53 -16.41
N ILE A 418 10.02 15.98 -15.23
CA ILE A 418 11.20 15.46 -14.51
C ILE A 418 10.90 14.20 -13.68
N VAL A 419 9.62 13.92 -13.38
CA VAL A 419 9.20 12.79 -12.54
C VAL A 419 9.26 11.48 -13.33
N VAL A 420 10.17 10.58 -12.96
CA VAL A 420 10.35 9.25 -13.59
C VAL A 420 9.59 8.13 -12.88
N ARG A 421 9.03 8.43 -11.69
CA ARG A 421 8.23 7.51 -10.89
C ARG A 421 7.37 8.29 -9.91
N LEU A 422 6.12 7.86 -9.74
CA LEU A 422 5.20 8.36 -8.72
C LEU A 422 4.59 7.19 -7.95
N LYS A 423 4.70 7.21 -6.61
CA LYS A 423 3.85 6.43 -5.71
C LYS A 423 2.93 7.42 -4.98
N ASN A 424 1.72 7.58 -5.48
CA ASN A 424 0.66 8.33 -4.81
C ASN A 424 -0.02 7.41 -3.79
N ARG A 425 0.35 7.56 -2.52
CA ARG A 425 -0.26 6.84 -1.40
C ARG A 425 -1.38 7.63 -0.72
N PHE A 426 -1.73 8.83 -1.19
CA PHE A 426 -2.96 9.49 -0.77
C PHE A 426 -4.19 8.76 -1.35
N ALA A 427 -4.15 8.47 -2.66
CA ALA A 427 -5.17 7.69 -3.36
C ALA A 427 -5.07 6.17 -3.11
N ASN A 428 -3.88 5.66 -2.77
CA ASN A 428 -3.66 4.23 -2.47
C ASN A 428 -2.84 4.08 -1.18
N PRO A 429 -3.45 4.31 0.01
CA PRO A 429 -2.76 4.26 1.29
C PRO A 429 -2.04 2.93 1.52
N LEU A 430 -0.94 2.96 2.29
CA LEU A 430 -0.40 1.71 2.81
C LEU A 430 -1.42 1.04 3.75
N PRO A 431 -1.36 -0.29 3.93
CA PRO A 431 -2.21 -0.96 4.91
C PRO A 431 -2.10 -0.39 6.34
N THR A 432 -0.95 0.19 6.72
CA THR A 432 -0.76 0.93 7.98
C THR A 432 -1.60 2.20 8.11
N GLY A 433 -2.16 2.71 7.00
CA GLY A 433 -2.82 4.02 6.93
C GLY A 433 -1.90 5.17 6.47
N ILE A 434 -0.59 4.94 6.30
CA ILE A 434 0.37 5.96 5.82
C ILE A 434 -0.04 6.47 4.42
N ARG A 435 -0.08 7.80 4.29
CA ARG A 435 -0.40 8.56 3.07
C ARG A 435 0.68 9.61 2.81
N ASP A 436 1.32 9.51 1.66
CA ASP A 436 2.37 10.39 1.16
C ASP A 436 2.45 10.28 -0.38
N CYS A 437 3.19 11.19 -1.02
CA CYS A 437 3.54 11.10 -2.43
C CYS A 437 5.06 10.96 -2.56
N LEU A 438 5.53 9.77 -2.96
CA LEU A 438 6.95 9.55 -3.27
C LEU A 438 7.15 9.73 -4.77
N MET A 439 7.91 10.75 -5.14
CA MET A 439 8.37 11.00 -6.49
C MET A 439 9.86 10.66 -6.59
N ASN A 440 10.26 10.02 -7.69
CA ASN A 440 11.66 10.07 -8.11
C ASN A 440 11.78 11.02 -9.29
N VAL A 441 12.74 11.94 -9.23
CA VAL A 441 12.93 13.01 -10.23
C VAL A 441 14.34 13.01 -10.78
N ARG A 442 14.50 13.32 -12.07
CA ARG A 442 15.82 13.49 -12.70
C ARG A 442 16.28 14.94 -12.59
N VAL A 443 17.46 15.17 -12.00
CA VAL A 443 18.14 16.48 -11.89
C VAL A 443 19.61 16.26 -12.25
N SER A 444 20.14 17.00 -13.22
CA SER A 444 21.49 16.80 -13.81
C SER A 444 21.88 15.32 -14.02
N GLY A 445 20.98 14.54 -14.61
CA GLY A 445 21.16 13.10 -14.88
C GLY A 445 20.89 12.18 -13.68
N HIS A 446 21.17 12.64 -12.46
CA HIS A 446 20.94 11.86 -11.24
C HIS A 446 19.44 11.77 -10.87
N ILE A 447 19.03 10.62 -10.33
CA ILE A 447 17.68 10.40 -9.80
C ILE A 447 17.64 10.67 -8.30
N CYS A 448 16.85 11.67 -7.91
CA CYS A 448 16.63 12.12 -6.53
C CYS A 448 15.25 11.65 -6.01
N GLU A 449 15.05 11.56 -4.69
CA GLU A 449 13.74 11.28 -4.07
C GLU A 449 13.09 12.54 -3.47
N VAL A 450 11.85 12.84 -3.87
CA VAL A 450 11.01 13.87 -3.25
C VAL A 450 9.86 13.19 -2.52
N GLN A 451 9.77 13.40 -1.22
CA GLN A 451 8.64 12.94 -0.41
C GLN A 451 7.73 14.14 -0.11
N LEU A 452 6.51 14.11 -0.64
CA LEU A 452 5.51 15.15 -0.47
C LEU A 452 4.46 14.71 0.56
N HIS A 453 4.30 15.49 1.63
CA HIS A 453 3.54 15.14 2.83
C HIS A 453 2.55 16.24 3.21
N LEU A 454 1.42 15.85 3.79
CA LEU A 454 0.42 16.77 4.36
C LEU A 454 0.60 16.84 5.87
N ALA A 455 0.77 18.05 6.42
CA ALA A 455 1.23 18.31 7.79
C ALA A 455 0.50 17.50 8.88
N PRO A 456 -0.84 17.50 8.97
CA PRO A 456 -1.59 16.69 9.95
C PRO A 456 -1.37 15.18 9.86
N ILE A 457 -0.99 14.65 8.68
CA ILE A 457 -0.76 13.21 8.48
C ILE A 457 0.67 12.82 8.85
N ILE A 458 1.67 13.64 8.49
CA ILE A 458 3.08 13.35 8.84
C ILE A 458 3.36 13.49 10.34
N LYS A 459 2.56 14.25 11.12
CA LYS A 459 2.65 14.26 12.60
C LYS A 459 2.58 12.85 13.20
N GLU A 460 1.83 11.95 12.57
CA GLU A 460 1.65 10.56 13.02
C GLU A 460 2.75 9.59 12.54
N LYS A 461 3.71 10.06 11.71
CA LYS A 461 4.72 9.23 11.06
C LYS A 461 5.69 8.54 12.02
N GLY A 462 6.08 9.24 13.11
CA GLY A 462 7.01 8.69 14.10
C GLY A 462 6.48 7.41 14.75
N ALA A 463 5.26 7.48 15.31
CA ALA A 463 4.58 6.32 15.88
C ALA A 463 4.28 5.22 14.83
N MET A 464 3.96 5.60 13.59
CA MET A 464 3.79 4.63 12.50
C MET A 464 5.08 3.86 12.14
N HIS A 465 6.26 4.47 12.30
CA HIS A 465 7.53 3.83 11.97
C HIS A 465 7.85 2.67 12.94
N GLU A 466 7.49 2.80 14.21
CA GLU A 466 7.64 1.73 15.20
C GLU A 466 6.83 0.48 14.82
N PHE A 467 5.53 0.66 14.53
CA PHE A 467 4.69 -0.43 14.05
C PHE A 467 5.18 -1.01 12.72
N TYR A 468 5.61 -0.17 11.77
CA TYR A 468 6.14 -0.66 10.50
C TYR A 468 7.38 -1.55 10.68
N ASN A 469 8.32 -1.16 11.55
CA ASN A 469 9.51 -1.96 11.85
C ASN A 469 9.12 -3.28 12.53
N PHE A 470 8.27 -3.24 13.57
CA PHE A 470 7.75 -4.43 14.25
C PHE A 470 7.14 -5.43 13.25
N PHE A 471 6.27 -4.97 12.35
CA PHE A 471 5.65 -5.83 11.33
C PHE A 471 6.66 -6.34 10.29
N ARG A 472 7.57 -5.48 9.81
CA ARG A 472 8.58 -5.89 8.82
C ARG A 472 9.42 -7.04 9.38
N ASP A 473 9.76 -6.96 10.66
CA ASP A 473 10.66 -7.92 11.31
C ASP A 473 9.89 -9.20 11.70
N LEU A 474 8.68 -9.08 12.28
CA LEU A 474 7.77 -10.20 12.59
C LEU A 474 7.42 -11.06 11.36
N TYR A 475 7.30 -10.42 10.19
CA TYR A 475 6.95 -11.10 8.94
C TYR A 475 8.13 -11.22 7.95
N SER A 476 9.36 -11.00 8.43
CA SER A 476 10.57 -11.21 7.63
C SER A 476 10.71 -12.69 7.24
N GLY A 477 10.71 -12.97 5.93
CA GLY A 477 10.75 -14.33 5.40
C GLY A 477 9.39 -15.05 5.29
N ALA A 478 8.27 -14.43 5.68
CA ALA A 478 6.94 -14.97 5.41
C ALA A 478 6.71 -15.08 3.88
N SER A 479 6.16 -16.21 3.41
CA SER A 479 5.79 -16.38 2.00
C SER A 479 4.52 -15.63 1.60
N GLU A 480 3.83 -15.05 2.56
CA GLU A 480 2.55 -14.35 2.42
C GLU A 480 2.77 -12.84 2.26
N SER A 481 1.87 -12.17 1.55
CA SER A 481 2.00 -10.72 1.34
C SER A 481 1.61 -9.95 2.60
N TYR A 482 2.30 -8.83 2.84
CA TYR A 482 1.98 -7.87 3.90
C TYR A 482 0.49 -7.49 3.90
N ALA A 483 -0.13 -7.30 2.72
CA ALA A 483 -1.56 -7.04 2.59
C ALA A 483 -2.44 -8.16 3.20
N ALA A 484 -2.15 -9.44 2.92
CA ALA A 484 -2.95 -10.55 3.43
C ALA A 484 -2.82 -10.76 4.95
N ILE A 485 -1.70 -10.32 5.55
CA ILE A 485 -1.55 -10.22 6.99
C ILE A 485 -2.44 -9.09 7.53
N MET A 486 -2.37 -7.92 6.90
CA MET A 486 -3.12 -6.74 7.32
C MET A 486 -4.64 -6.92 7.19
N ASP A 487 -5.12 -7.67 6.19
CA ASP A 487 -6.53 -8.07 6.06
C ASP A 487 -7.00 -8.88 7.30
N ARG A 488 -6.14 -9.69 7.91
CA ARG A 488 -6.44 -10.46 9.13
C ARG A 488 -6.44 -9.59 10.38
N VAL A 489 -5.49 -8.66 10.46
CA VAL A 489 -5.40 -7.66 11.52
C VAL A 489 -6.61 -6.72 11.48
N GLU A 490 -7.08 -6.33 10.29
CA GLU A 490 -8.31 -5.57 10.13
C GLU A 490 -9.57 -6.38 10.50
N ALA A 491 -9.61 -7.68 10.15
CA ALA A 491 -10.68 -8.57 10.58
C ALA A 491 -10.74 -8.80 12.11
N LEU A 492 -9.63 -8.59 12.83
CA LEU A 492 -9.58 -8.62 14.30
C LEU A 492 -10.31 -7.41 14.92
N GLY A 493 -10.20 -6.25 14.25
CA GLY A 493 -10.61 -4.94 14.77
C GLY A 493 -9.81 -4.52 16.01
N SER A 494 -10.17 -3.37 16.59
CA SER A 494 -9.56 -2.90 17.85
C SER A 494 -9.98 -3.79 19.03
N ILE A 495 -8.99 -4.32 19.77
CA ILE A 495 -9.17 -5.18 20.94
C ILE A 495 -8.70 -4.44 22.21
N GLY A 496 -9.59 -4.22 23.17
CA GLY A 496 -9.25 -3.59 24.45
C GLY A 496 -9.43 -2.06 24.51
N THR A 497 -10.04 -1.44 23.50
CA THR A 497 -10.26 0.02 23.44
C THR A 497 -11.50 0.54 24.18
N GLU A 498 -12.25 -0.32 24.87
CA GLU A 498 -13.40 0.12 25.68
C GLU A 498 -12.90 0.40 27.11
N MET A 499 -12.98 1.67 27.53
CA MET A 499 -12.19 2.18 28.65
C MET A 499 -12.65 1.69 30.03
N GLY A 500 -11.72 1.13 30.78
CA GLY A 500 -11.73 0.96 32.24
C GLY A 500 -10.34 0.57 32.72
N GLU A 501 -9.86 1.12 33.85
CA GLU A 501 -8.56 0.74 34.41
C GLU A 501 -8.59 -0.72 34.89
N GLY A 502 -7.84 -1.59 34.19
CA GLY A 502 -7.89 -3.06 34.34
C GLY A 502 -8.72 -3.77 33.25
N GLU A 503 -9.66 -3.08 32.62
CA GLU A 503 -10.46 -3.57 31.48
C GLU A 503 -9.82 -3.20 30.12
N GLY A 504 -8.94 -2.19 30.07
CA GLY A 504 -8.21 -1.78 28.86
C GLY A 504 -7.05 -2.69 28.42
N SER A 505 -6.86 -3.88 28.98
CA SER A 505 -5.78 -4.78 28.57
C SER A 505 -6.15 -5.59 27.31
N VAL A 506 -5.14 -5.93 26.51
CA VAL A 506 -5.32 -6.84 25.36
C VAL A 506 -5.88 -8.18 25.81
N ALA A 507 -5.38 -8.73 26.92
CA ALA A 507 -5.88 -9.97 27.52
C ALA A 507 -7.37 -9.89 27.89
N TRP A 508 -7.83 -8.76 28.43
CA TRP A 508 -9.26 -8.53 28.67
C TRP A 508 -10.06 -8.43 27.37
N GLY A 509 -9.57 -7.68 26.38
CA GLY A 509 -10.24 -7.56 25.08
C GLY A 509 -10.38 -8.90 24.35
N ILE A 510 -9.37 -9.77 24.45
CA ILE A 510 -9.42 -11.16 23.95
C ILE A 510 -10.44 -11.98 24.74
N THR A 511 -10.46 -11.86 26.07
CA THR A 511 -11.43 -12.53 26.95
C THR A 511 -12.87 -12.11 26.61
N LYS A 512 -13.11 -10.82 26.38
CA LYS A 512 -14.39 -10.26 25.93
C LYS A 512 -14.80 -10.81 24.56
N LEU A 513 -13.91 -10.75 23.56
CA LEU A 513 -14.16 -11.30 22.22
C LEU A 513 -14.54 -12.80 22.27
N LEU A 514 -13.87 -13.59 23.12
CA LEU A 514 -14.20 -15.00 23.33
C LEU A 514 -15.60 -15.18 23.92
N LYS A 515 -16.03 -14.34 24.87
CA LYS A 515 -17.39 -14.37 25.42
C LYS A 515 -18.43 -14.00 24.35
N GLU A 516 -18.27 -12.83 23.72
CA GLU A 516 -19.22 -12.26 22.75
C GLU A 516 -19.43 -13.14 21.52
N GLY A 517 -18.40 -13.88 21.09
CA GLY A 517 -18.55 -14.85 20.02
C GLY A 517 -18.63 -14.25 18.61
N ASP A 518 -18.05 -13.08 18.36
CA ASP A 518 -17.98 -12.54 16.99
C ASP A 518 -17.16 -13.48 16.10
N LEU A 519 -17.84 -14.21 15.22
CA LEU A 519 -17.26 -15.23 14.36
C LEU A 519 -16.29 -14.65 13.30
N GLY A 520 -16.41 -13.36 12.95
CA GLY A 520 -15.47 -12.68 12.07
C GLY A 520 -14.16 -12.39 12.80
N ARG A 521 -14.26 -11.72 13.95
CA ARG A 521 -13.13 -11.34 14.78
C ARG A 521 -12.40 -12.55 15.37
N LEU A 522 -13.12 -13.58 15.81
CA LEU A 522 -12.54 -14.85 16.26
C LEU A 522 -11.77 -15.58 15.15
N ARG A 523 -12.18 -15.47 13.88
CA ARG A 523 -11.42 -16.01 12.74
C ARG A 523 -10.18 -15.18 12.43
N GLY A 524 -10.28 -13.85 12.55
CA GLY A 524 -9.12 -12.96 12.50
C GLY A 524 -8.08 -13.39 13.53
N LEU A 525 -8.49 -13.49 14.80
CA LEU A 525 -7.64 -13.94 15.89
C LEU A 525 -7.03 -15.34 15.65
N ALA A 526 -7.86 -16.33 15.30
CA ALA A 526 -7.40 -17.69 14.98
C ALA A 526 -6.35 -17.74 13.87
N SER A 527 -6.41 -16.81 12.92
CA SER A 527 -5.44 -16.71 11.81
C SER A 527 -4.13 -16.00 12.19
N LEU A 528 -4.13 -15.22 13.27
CA LEU A 528 -2.98 -14.47 13.79
C LEU A 528 -2.21 -15.23 14.86
N VAL A 529 -2.86 -16.12 15.62
CA VAL A 529 -2.20 -16.95 16.64
C VAL A 529 -1.57 -18.22 16.05
N GLY A 530 -1.97 -18.60 14.83
CA GLY A 530 -1.67 -19.90 14.25
C GLY A 530 -0.21 -20.15 13.84
N ASN A 531 0.24 -21.37 14.12
CA ASN A 531 1.61 -21.92 14.00
C ASN A 531 2.38 -21.86 12.64
N ARG A 532 2.02 -20.96 11.71
CA ARG A 532 2.81 -20.68 10.47
C ARG A 532 3.36 -19.27 10.36
N ILE A 533 2.66 -18.29 10.95
CA ILE A 533 2.98 -16.86 10.84
C ILE A 533 2.47 -16.10 12.10
N GLY A 534 2.24 -16.82 13.19
CA GLY A 534 1.56 -16.32 14.38
C GLY A 534 2.41 -16.38 15.64
N PHE A 535 1.89 -15.83 16.73
CA PHE A 535 2.61 -15.55 17.98
C PHE A 535 3.08 -16.78 18.77
N GLY A 536 2.78 -17.99 18.32
CA GLY A 536 3.19 -19.25 18.97
C GLY A 536 2.42 -19.61 20.25
N ASP A 537 1.34 -18.90 20.58
CA ASP A 537 0.50 -19.21 21.74
C ASP A 537 -0.48 -20.34 21.40
N GLU A 538 0.00 -21.58 21.53
CA GLU A 538 -0.80 -22.78 21.28
C GLU A 538 -2.02 -22.89 22.20
N ALA A 539 -1.96 -22.31 23.41
CA ALA A 539 -3.06 -22.31 24.37
C ALA A 539 -4.18 -21.37 23.91
N LEU A 540 -3.83 -20.13 23.55
CA LEU A 540 -4.77 -19.18 22.94
C LEU A 540 -5.30 -19.72 21.60
N GLU A 541 -4.45 -20.29 20.74
CA GLU A 541 -4.88 -20.92 19.48
C GLU A 541 -5.94 -21.99 19.72
N LEU A 542 -5.74 -22.89 20.70
CA LEU A 542 -6.70 -23.93 21.03
C LEU A 542 -8.03 -23.36 21.52
N VAL A 543 -8.00 -22.37 22.43
CA VAL A 543 -9.24 -21.77 22.98
C VAL A 543 -10.01 -21.00 21.90
N VAL A 544 -9.34 -20.20 21.08
CA VAL A 544 -9.97 -19.45 19.99
C VAL A 544 -10.56 -20.41 18.95
N ARG A 545 -9.82 -21.45 18.54
CA ARG A 545 -10.34 -22.48 17.63
C ARG A 545 -11.57 -23.20 18.21
N LYS A 546 -11.55 -23.54 19.50
CA LYS A 546 -12.70 -24.15 20.20
C LYS A 546 -13.90 -23.21 20.17
N ARG A 547 -13.72 -21.93 20.51
CA ARG A 547 -14.82 -20.95 20.52
C ARG A 547 -15.40 -20.68 19.12
N VAL A 548 -14.56 -20.65 18.07
CA VAL A 548 -15.02 -20.59 16.66
C VAL A 548 -15.95 -21.75 16.31
N VAL A 549 -15.71 -22.95 16.85
CA VAL A 549 -16.59 -24.12 16.64
C VAL A 549 -17.88 -23.97 17.43
N GLU A 550 -17.82 -23.60 18.71
CA GLU A 550 -19.01 -23.42 19.58
C GLU A 550 -19.99 -22.39 19.00
N VAL A 551 -19.52 -21.18 18.69
CA VAL A 551 -20.30 -20.11 18.06
C VAL A 551 -20.94 -20.57 16.74
N PHE A 552 -20.23 -21.40 15.98
CA PHE A 552 -20.71 -21.93 14.71
C PHE A 552 -21.80 -23.01 14.89
N GLU A 553 -21.69 -23.84 15.91
CA GLU A 553 -22.71 -24.83 16.29
C GLU A 553 -23.97 -24.15 16.87
N GLU A 554 -23.79 -23.11 17.69
CA GLU A 554 -24.84 -22.21 18.18
C GLU A 554 -25.61 -21.57 17.00
N GLY A 555 -24.90 -21.11 15.95
CA GLY A 555 -25.47 -20.41 14.80
C GLY A 555 -26.11 -21.25 13.68
N LYS A 556 -26.06 -22.59 13.73
CA LYS A 556 -26.79 -23.53 12.83
C LYS A 556 -26.76 -23.25 11.31
N LEU A 557 -25.61 -22.86 10.72
CA LEU A 557 -25.44 -22.83 9.25
C LEU A 557 -24.21 -23.62 8.78
N LEU A 558 -24.41 -24.92 8.51
CA LEU A 558 -23.41 -25.86 7.99
C LEU A 558 -22.87 -25.47 6.58
N ASN A 559 -21.93 -24.52 6.52
CA ASN A 559 -21.15 -24.22 5.32
C ASN A 559 -19.89 -25.10 5.26
N PRO A 560 -19.74 -26.01 4.26
CA PRO A 560 -18.61 -26.93 4.17
C PRO A 560 -17.22 -26.27 4.10
N SER A 561 -17.14 -25.00 3.70
CA SER A 561 -15.88 -24.27 3.56
C SER A 561 -15.15 -24.07 4.90
N ILE A 562 -15.87 -24.13 6.02
CA ILE A 562 -15.35 -23.88 7.37
C ILE A 562 -14.60 -25.11 7.92
N LEU A 563 -14.98 -26.31 7.51
CA LEU A 563 -14.26 -27.55 7.87
C LEU A 563 -12.84 -27.58 7.29
N LEU A 564 -12.59 -26.92 6.15
CA LEU A 564 -11.23 -26.75 5.60
C LEU A 564 -10.39 -25.74 6.39
N PHE A 565 -11.00 -24.73 7.01
CA PHE A 565 -10.29 -23.71 7.78
C PHE A 565 -9.83 -24.26 9.15
N LEU A 566 -10.68 -25.05 9.81
CA LEU A 566 -10.39 -25.62 11.12
C LEU A 566 -9.25 -26.65 11.11
N HIS A 567 -8.93 -27.28 9.98
CA HIS A 567 -7.82 -28.22 9.85
C HIS A 567 -7.07 -28.10 8.51
N PRO A 568 -5.97 -27.32 8.46
CA PRO A 568 -5.01 -27.36 7.35
C PRO A 568 -4.31 -28.72 7.21
N ASN A 569 -4.32 -29.54 8.27
CA ASN A 569 -3.57 -30.79 8.41
C ASN A 569 -4.45 -32.06 8.51
N LEU A 570 -5.77 -32.00 8.26
CA LEU A 570 -6.56 -33.23 8.03
C LEU A 570 -6.42 -33.65 6.56
N ASN A 571 -5.41 -34.47 6.27
CA ASN A 571 -5.12 -35.02 4.95
C ASN A 571 -4.65 -36.47 5.08
#